data_AF-A0A5K1DDP6-F1
#
_entry.id   AF-A0A5K1DDP6-F1
#
_cell.length_a   1.000
_cell.length_b   1.000
_cell.length_c   1.000
_cell.angle_alpha   90.00
_cell.angle_beta   90.00
_cell.angle_gamma   90.00
#
_symmetry.space_group_name_H-M   'P 1'
#
loop_
_entity.id
_entity.type
_entity.pdbx_description
1 polymer ?
#
loop_
_entity_poly.entity_id
_entity_poly.type
_entity_poly.pdbx_seq_one_letter_code
_entity_poly.pdbx_strand_id
1 'polypeptide(L)' 'EFYNPSNKEWSRCSPLSCEKGSLAAASLKDKLFVLGGSNGIDSFSDVEMYDPVLGKWILVGSMLHE' A
#
# COMPACT_ATOMS: atom_id res chain seq x y z
N GLU A 1 -3.60 8.12 -1.93
CA GLU A 1 -3.37 9.58 -2.06
C GLU A 1 -2.37 10.01 -1.00
N PHE A 2 -1.68 11.13 -1.22
CA PHE A 2 -0.78 11.72 -0.24
C PHE A 2 -1.16 13.18 -0.01
N TYR A 3 -1.03 13.62 1.23
CA TYR A 3 -1.32 14.99 1.64
C TYR A 3 -0.03 15.79 1.75
N ASN A 4 0.03 16.97 1.13
CA ASN A 4 1.11 17.93 1.31
C ASN A 4 0.68 19.02 2.31
N PRO A 5 1.25 19.07 3.52
CA PRO A 5 0.88 20.06 4.53
C PRO A 5 1.22 21.51 4.17
N SER A 6 2.17 21.75 3.26
CA SER A 6 2.65 23.09 2.92
C SER A 6 1.67 23.86 2.04
N ASN A 7 1.04 23.19 1.07
CA ASN A 7 -0.01 23.77 0.22
C ASN A 7 -1.42 23.31 0.60
N LYS A 8 -1.56 22.39 1.57
CA LYS A 8 -2.83 21.83 2.07
C LYS A 8 -3.63 21.09 0.99
N GLU A 9 -2.93 20.42 0.08
CA GLU A 9 -3.55 19.72 -1.05
C GLU A 9 -3.30 18.22 -0.98
N TRP A 10 -4.27 17.47 -1.49
CA TRP A 10 -4.14 16.03 -1.74
C TRP A 10 -3.69 15.79 -3.18
N SER A 11 -2.79 14.84 -3.35
CA SER A 11 -2.26 14.42 -4.64
C SER A 11 -2.45 12.92 -4.82
N ARG A 12 -2.61 12.48 -6.08
CA ARG A 12 -2.71 11.06 -6.39
C ARG A 12 -1.36 10.38 -6.15
N CYS A 13 -1.39 9.24 -5.46
CA CYS A 13 -0.23 8.34 -5.38
C CYS A 13 -0.30 7.33 -6.53
N SER A 14 0.83 6.65 -6.76
CA SER A 14 0.83 5.40 -7.51
C SER A 14 -0.18 4.41 -6.94
N PRO A 15 -0.93 3.71 -7.80
CA PRO A 15 -1.92 2.72 -7.38
C PRO A 15 -1.23 1.46 -6.83
N LEU A 16 -1.97 0.70 -6.03
CA LEU A 16 -1.59 -0.66 -5.63
C LEU A 16 -1.63 -1.61 -6.83
N SER A 17 -1.04 -2.80 -6.68
CA SER A 17 -1.07 -3.86 -7.70
C SER A 17 -2.48 -4.32 -8.07
N CYS A 18 -3.39 -4.35 -7.09
CA CYS A 18 -4.80 -4.67 -7.27
C CYS A 18 -5.69 -3.68 -6.50
N GLU A 19 -6.87 -3.41 -7.06
CA GLU A 19 -7.91 -2.67 -6.34
C GLU A 19 -8.44 -3.52 -5.19
N LYS A 20 -8.23 -3.05 -3.96
CA LYS A 20 -8.68 -3.70 -2.73
C LYS A 20 -8.95 -2.67 -1.66
N GLY A 21 -9.90 -2.96 -0.79
CA GLY A 21 -10.25 -2.22 0.40
C GLY A 21 -9.98 -3.03 1.67
N SER A 22 -10.25 -2.43 2.83
CA SER A 22 -10.11 -3.09 4.14
C SER A 22 -8.71 -3.63 4.44
N LEU A 23 -7.68 -3.04 3.83
CA LEU A 23 -6.27 -3.35 4.08
C LEU A 23 -5.75 -2.70 5.37
N ALA A 24 -4.79 -3.35 6.01
CA ALA A 24 -4.02 -2.75 7.11
C ALA A 24 -2.80 -2.01 6.54
N ALA A 25 -2.37 -0.94 7.22
CA ALA A 25 -1.19 -0.16 6.83
C ALA A 25 -0.27 0.09 8.02
N ALA A 26 1.04 0.05 7.79
CA ALA A 26 2.06 0.32 8.81
C ALA A 26 3.29 0.99 8.20
N SER A 27 3.91 1.92 8.93
CA SER A 27 5.19 2.53 8.54
C SER A 27 6.36 1.84 9.26
N LEU A 28 7.43 1.56 8.52
CA LEU A 28 8.66 0.96 9.05
C LEU A 28 9.86 1.41 8.22
N LYS A 29 10.88 1.96 8.89
CA LYS A 29 12.16 2.39 8.26
C LYS A 29 11.95 3.24 7.00
N ASP A 30 11.17 4.30 7.12
CA ASP A 30 10.84 5.25 6.04
C ASP A 30 10.11 4.64 4.83
N LYS A 31 9.50 3.47 5.01
CA LYS A 31 8.66 2.82 4.02
C LYS A 31 7.26 2.59 4.58
N LEU A 32 6.27 2.59 3.69
CA LEU A 32 4.88 2.31 4.02
C LEU A 32 4.55 0.91 3.52
N PHE A 33 3.97 0.07 4.37
CA PHE A 33 3.53 -1.27 4.04
C PHE A 33 2.01 -1.32 4.09
N VAL A 34 1.42 -2.03 3.14
CA VAL A 34 0.01 -2.43 3.17
C VAL A 34 -0.09 -3.94 3.13
N LEU A 35 -1.06 -4.46 3.88
CA LEU A 35 -1.17 -5.88 4.20
C LEU A 35 -2.59 -6.36 3.90
N GLY A 36 -2.69 -7.35 3.02
CA GLY A 36 -3.93 -8.02 2.65
C GLY A 36 -5.02 -7.09 2.16
N GLY A 37 -6.24 -7.31 2.66
CA GLY A 37 -7.45 -6.62 2.25
C GLY A 37 -8.35 -7.50 1.39
N SER A 38 -9.35 -6.91 0.74
CA SER A 38 -10.30 -7.63 -0.12
C SER A 38 -10.90 -6.72 -1.18
N ASN A 39 -11.32 -7.29 -2.31
CA ASN A 39 -12.08 -6.58 -3.35
C ASN A 39 -13.59 -6.91 -3.29
N GLY A 40 -14.04 -7.56 -2.20
CA GLY A 40 -15.41 -8.05 -2.04
C GLY A 40 -15.67 -9.44 -2.63
N ILE A 41 -14.73 -9.99 -3.40
CA ILE A 41 -14.78 -11.34 -3.97
C ILE A 41 -13.67 -12.19 -3.35
N ASP A 42 -12.44 -11.71 -3.47
CA ASP A 42 -11.22 -12.35 -2.99
C ASP A 42 -10.70 -11.63 -1.75
N SER A 43 -10.09 -12.41 -0.85
CA SER A 43 -9.28 -11.91 0.24
C SER A 43 -7.81 -12.07 -0.13
N PHE A 44 -7.05 -11.00 0.01
CA PHE A 44 -5.65 -10.98 -0.35
C PHE A 44 -4.78 -11.22 0.88
N SER A 45 -3.72 -11.99 0.70
CA SER A 45 -2.67 -12.17 1.69
C SER A 45 -1.39 -11.43 1.32
N ASP A 46 -1.40 -10.69 0.22
CA ASP A 46 -0.22 -10.01 -0.30
C ASP A 46 0.21 -8.84 0.60
N VAL A 47 1.51 -8.59 0.57
CA VAL A 47 2.13 -7.46 1.26
C VAL A 47 2.79 -6.59 0.21
N GLU A 48 2.40 -5.33 0.16
CA GLU A 48 3.01 -4.34 -0.73
C GLU A 48 3.70 -3.25 0.07
N MET A 49 4.86 -2.81 -0.40
CA MET A 49 5.67 -1.77 0.20
C MET A 49 5.79 -0.61 -0.77
N TYR A 50 5.50 0.61 -0.31
CA TYR A 50 5.76 1.82 -1.06
C TYR A 50 7.25 2.19 -0.94
N ASP A 51 7.93 2.26 -2.09
CA ASP A 51 9.27 2.81 -2.17
C ASP A 51 9.20 4.31 -2.53
N PRO A 52 9.55 5.23 -1.60
CA PRO A 52 9.47 6.66 -1.85
C PRO A 52 10.50 7.18 -2.86
N VAL A 53 11.61 6.44 -3.07
CA VAL A 53 12.64 6.81 -4.06
C VAL A 53 12.12 6.53 -5.48
N LEU A 54 11.40 5.42 -5.65
CA LEU A 54 10.82 5.04 -6.93
C LEU A 54 9.40 5.57 -7.14
N GLY A 55 8.77 6.06 -6.08
CA GLY A 55 7.39 6.55 -6.10
C GLY A 55 6.38 5.47 -6.44
N LYS A 56 6.60 4.19 -6.07
CA LYS A 56 5.74 3.07 -6.46
C LYS A 56 5.59 2.02 -5.38
N TRP A 57 4.51 1.25 -5.46
CA TRP A 57 4.29 0.04 -4.65
C TRP A 57 5.02 -1.15 -5.25
N ILE A 58 5.55 -2.00 -4.38
CA ILE A 58 6.33 -3.19 -4.72
C ILE A 58 5.79 -4.34 -3.89
N LEU A 59 5.44 -5.45 -4.55
CA LEU A 59 5.06 -6.70 -3.88
C LEU A 59 6.28 -7.26 -3.14
N VAL A 60 6.16 -7.45 -1.82
CA VAL A 60 7.27 -7.93 -0.99
C VAL A 60 7.04 -9.34 -0.44
N GLY A 61 5.82 -9.88 -0.50
CA GLY A 61 5.54 -11.26 -0.11
C GLY A 61 4.07 -11.53 0.19
N SER A 62 3.83 -12.66 0.85
CA SER A 62 2.52 -13.10 1.35
C SER A 62 2.56 -13.26 2.87
N MET A 63 1.45 -12.97 3.54
CA MET A 63 1.24 -13.24 4.96
C MET A 63 1.02 -14.72 5.26
N LEU A 64 0.68 -15.52 4.23
CA LEU A 64 0.53 -16.96 4.38
C LEU A 64 1.92 -17.60 4.44
N HIS A 65 2.12 -18.46 5.43
CA HIS A 65 3.25 -19.39 5.45
C HIS A 65 2.89 -20.58 4.56
N GLU A 66 3.83 -21.00 3.72
CA GLU A 66 3.77 -22.32 3.06
C GLU A 66 4.11 -23.43 4.05
#